data_AF-A0A2K6LTF9-F1
#
_entry.id   AF-A0A2K6LTF9-F1
#
_cell.length_a   1.000
_cell.length_b   1.000
_cell.length_c   1.000
_cell.angle_alpha   90.00
_cell.angle_beta   90.00
_cell.angle_gamma   90.00
#
_symmetry.space_group_name_H-M   'P 1'
#
loop_
_entity.id
_entity.type
_entity.pdbx_description
1 polymer ?
#
loop_
_entity_poly.entity_id
_entity_poly.type
_entity_poly.pdbx_seq_one_letter_code
_entity_poly.pdbx_strand_id
1 'polypeptide(L)'
;MASQKQMEVVTKGTGFRRRPKTTTYTPGTCELLRGGDALPLQCSPSSSQRVLPSKQIASPIYLPPILAARPHLRPANMCQANGAYSREQFKPQATRDLEKEKQRLQNIFAMGKDPEERKRKAPPARQEVPAPERDRFEELVKEIQERKEFLTDMEALGQGKQYRGIILAEISQKLREMEDIDRRRSEELRKALATT
;
A
#
# COMPACT_ATOMS: atom_id res chain seq x y z
N MET A 1 -40.27 -19.50 49.76
CA MET A 1 -39.20 -19.55 48.72
C MET A 1 -38.92 -18.14 48.28
N ALA A 2 -37.84 -17.55 48.80
CA ALA A 2 -37.44 -16.16 48.55
C ALA A 2 -36.69 -16.07 47.21
N SER A 3 -37.13 -15.21 46.31
CA SER A 3 -36.44 -14.96 45.03
C SER A 3 -35.64 -13.66 45.15
N GLN A 4 -34.32 -13.78 45.01
CA GLN A 4 -33.37 -12.69 45.13
C GLN A 4 -33.49 -11.71 43.95
N LYS A 5 -33.58 -10.44 44.30
CA LYS A 5 -33.55 -9.28 43.42
C LYS A 5 -32.09 -9.00 43.04
N GLN A 6 -31.71 -9.15 41.77
CA GLN A 6 -30.39 -8.71 41.30
C GLN A 6 -30.37 -7.17 41.23
N MET A 7 -29.33 -6.58 41.83
CA MET A 7 -29.08 -5.15 41.87
C MET A 7 -27.95 -4.85 40.86
N GLU A 8 -28.26 -4.16 39.77
CA GLU A 8 -27.23 -3.64 38.88
C GLU A 8 -26.52 -2.44 39.52
N VAL A 9 -25.22 -2.55 39.67
CA VAL A 9 -24.35 -1.45 40.11
C VAL A 9 -23.90 -0.68 38.86
N VAL A 10 -24.53 0.47 38.62
CA VAL A 10 -24.09 1.44 37.61
C VAL A 10 -22.90 2.22 38.18
N THR A 11 -21.70 1.90 37.72
CA THR A 11 -20.49 2.69 38.02
C THR A 11 -20.53 4.00 37.23
N LYS A 12 -20.74 5.12 37.94
CA LYS A 12 -20.68 6.48 37.36
C LYS A 12 -19.23 6.87 37.07
N GLY A 13 -18.87 6.97 35.79
CA GLY A 13 -17.59 7.54 35.36
C GLY A 13 -17.53 9.04 35.68
N THR A 14 -16.60 9.45 36.53
CA THR A 14 -16.25 10.84 36.83
C THR A 14 -15.47 11.45 35.65
N GLY A 15 -16.18 12.00 34.67
CA GLY A 15 -15.58 12.79 33.61
C GLY A 15 -15.24 14.21 34.09
N PHE A 16 -13.95 14.52 34.24
CA PHE A 16 -13.48 15.89 34.48
C PHE A 16 -13.60 16.70 33.19
N ARG A 17 -14.77 17.28 32.92
CA ARG A 17 -14.96 18.20 31.78
C ARG A 17 -14.20 19.49 32.07
N ARG A 18 -13.04 19.69 31.43
CA ARG A 18 -12.40 21.01 31.40
C ARG A 18 -13.27 21.95 30.57
N ARG A 19 -13.84 22.98 31.22
CA ARG A 19 -14.46 24.10 30.50
C ARG A 19 -13.37 24.84 29.71
N PRO A 20 -13.52 25.07 28.40
CA PRO A 20 -12.65 26.01 27.70
C PRO A 20 -12.91 27.41 28.25
N LYS A 21 -11.84 28.14 28.59
CA LYS A 21 -11.94 29.56 28.94
C LYS A 21 -12.21 30.34 27.65
N THR A 22 -13.23 31.17 27.64
CA THR A 22 -13.47 32.14 26.57
C THR A 22 -12.30 33.13 26.56
N THR A 23 -11.64 33.24 25.39
CA THR A 23 -10.53 34.19 25.19
C THR A 23 -11.14 35.55 24.90
N THR A 24 -11.03 36.49 25.84
CA THR A 24 -11.40 37.88 25.62
C THR A 24 -10.28 38.58 24.88
N TYR A 25 -10.58 39.10 23.70
CA TYR A 25 -9.63 39.81 22.87
C TYR A 25 -9.56 41.28 23.28
N THR A 26 -8.37 41.88 23.22
CA THR A 26 -8.17 43.27 23.68
C THR A 26 -8.79 44.28 22.70
N PRO A 27 -9.30 45.43 23.16
CA PRO A 27 -10.04 46.37 22.30
C PRO A 27 -9.23 46.88 21.10
N GLY A 28 -7.95 47.25 21.25
CA GLY A 28 -7.13 47.71 20.11
C GLY A 28 -6.87 46.64 19.05
N THR A 29 -7.00 45.38 19.46
CA THR A 29 -6.81 44.23 18.61
C THR A 29 -8.13 44.02 17.80
N CYS A 30 -9.31 44.31 18.38
CA CYS A 30 -10.62 44.30 17.68
C CYS A 30 -10.68 45.32 16.55
N GLU A 31 -10.03 46.47 16.72
CA GLU A 31 -9.99 47.54 15.73
C GLU A 31 -9.15 47.15 14.51
N LEU A 32 -7.98 46.54 14.70
CA LEU A 32 -7.12 46.02 13.62
C LEU A 32 -7.84 45.03 12.70
N LEU A 33 -8.58 44.08 13.28
CA LEU A 33 -9.40 43.11 12.52
C LEU A 33 -10.49 43.78 11.69
N ARG A 34 -11.02 44.90 12.19
CA ARG A 34 -12.08 45.66 11.51
C ARG A 34 -11.51 46.56 10.40
N GLY A 35 -10.27 47.02 10.56
CA GLY A 35 -9.52 47.83 9.58
C GLY A 35 -8.84 47.04 8.46
N GLY A 36 -8.72 45.71 8.61
CA GLY A 36 -8.07 44.85 7.60
C GLY A 36 -6.54 44.92 7.63
N ASP A 37 -5.96 45.52 8.67
CA ASP A 37 -4.53 45.67 8.85
C ASP A 37 -3.86 44.36 9.32
N ALA A 38 -2.56 44.27 9.10
CA ALA A 38 -1.77 43.12 9.53
C ALA A 38 -1.86 42.94 11.06
N LEU A 39 -2.10 41.70 11.50
CA LEU A 39 -2.18 41.38 12.93
C LEU A 39 -0.84 41.65 13.63
N PRO A 40 -0.84 42.03 14.92
CA PRO A 40 0.38 42.31 15.65
C PRO A 40 1.33 41.11 15.62
N LEU A 41 2.58 41.33 15.19
CA LEU A 41 3.60 40.28 15.15
C LEU A 41 4.01 39.80 16.55
N GLN A 42 3.72 40.60 17.58
CA GLN A 42 3.94 40.26 18.98
C GLN A 42 2.60 40.24 19.73
N CYS A 43 2.11 39.03 19.98
CA CYS A 43 1.07 38.82 20.98
C CYS A 43 1.72 38.78 22.36
N SER A 44 1.05 39.34 23.37
CA SER A 44 1.44 39.08 24.76
C SER A 44 1.35 37.57 25.03
N PRO A 45 2.27 37.01 25.82
CA PRO A 45 2.17 35.65 26.27
C PRO A 45 0.75 35.32 26.73
N SER A 46 0.06 34.44 26.00
CA SER A 46 -0.76 33.44 26.69
C SER A 46 0.14 32.89 27.81
N SER A 47 -0.37 32.71 29.03
CA SER A 47 0.42 32.50 30.26
C SER A 47 1.30 31.23 30.30
N SER A 48 1.63 30.68 29.14
CA SER A 48 2.50 29.55 28.86
C SER A 48 3.78 29.93 28.08
N GLN A 49 4.12 31.21 27.90
CA GLN A 49 5.41 31.58 27.29
C GLN A 49 6.55 31.30 28.27
N ARG A 50 7.16 30.12 28.13
CA ARG A 50 8.49 29.86 28.67
C ARG A 50 9.48 30.70 27.88
N VAL A 51 9.91 31.80 28.47
CA VAL A 51 11.08 32.56 28.03
C VAL A 51 12.24 31.57 27.94
N LEU A 52 12.81 31.38 26.76
CA LEU A 52 14.06 30.64 26.62
C LEU A 52 15.14 31.43 27.36
N PRO A 53 15.90 30.81 28.28
CA PRO A 53 16.95 31.54 28.97
C PRO A 53 17.99 32.01 27.94
N SER A 54 18.41 33.27 28.10
CA SER A 54 19.57 33.83 27.40
C SER A 54 20.76 32.88 27.53
N LYS A 55 21.56 32.75 26.46
CA LYS A 55 22.82 31.98 26.46
C LYS A 55 23.82 32.63 27.41
N GLN A 56 23.63 32.42 28.70
CA GLN A 56 24.72 32.45 29.66
C GLN A 56 25.57 31.23 29.37
N ILE A 57 26.87 31.44 29.13
CA ILE A 57 27.84 30.35 29.10
C ILE A 57 27.87 29.80 30.52
N ALA A 58 27.09 28.75 30.76
CA ALA A 58 27.01 28.11 32.05
C ALA A 58 28.35 27.43 32.35
N SER A 59 28.89 27.64 33.55
CA SER A 59 29.92 26.78 34.13
C SER A 59 29.51 25.31 34.01
N PRO A 60 30.43 24.36 33.83
CA PRO A 60 30.11 22.96 33.56
C PRO A 60 29.28 22.40 34.73
N ILE A 61 27.97 22.28 34.51
CA ILE A 61 27.08 21.61 35.44
C ILE A 61 27.43 20.12 35.35
N TYR A 62 28.10 19.59 36.38
CA TYR A 62 28.26 18.16 36.57
C TYR A 62 26.89 17.58 36.94
N LEU A 63 26.08 17.29 35.93
CA LEU A 63 24.83 16.56 36.12
C LEU A 63 25.15 15.09 36.43
N PRO A 64 24.50 14.48 37.43
CA PRO A 64 24.70 13.07 37.71
C PRO A 64 24.28 12.22 36.48
N PRO A 65 25.03 11.15 36.12
CA PRO A 65 24.78 10.32 34.93
C PRO A 65 23.36 9.78 34.80
N ILE A 66 22.63 9.70 35.90
CA ILE A 66 21.28 9.16 36.02
C ILE A 66 20.25 10.00 35.26
N LEU A 67 20.50 11.31 35.07
CA LEU A 67 19.62 12.20 34.29
C LEU A 67 20.05 12.36 32.83
N ALA A 68 21.25 11.88 32.47
CA ALA A 68 21.83 12.08 31.13
C ALA A 68 21.40 11.01 30.12
N ALA A 69 21.00 9.83 30.58
CA ALA A 69 20.57 8.75 29.70
C ALA A 69 19.07 8.54 29.83
N ARG A 70 18.30 8.94 28.82
CA ARG A 70 17.01 8.28 28.54
C ARG A 70 17.34 7.03 27.73
N PRO A 71 17.47 5.84 28.33
CA PRO A 71 17.95 4.63 27.64
C PRO A 71 17.05 4.21 26.46
N HIS A 72 15.83 4.73 26.40
CA HIS A 72 14.86 4.43 25.35
C HIS A 72 14.81 5.46 24.21
N LEU A 73 15.57 6.57 24.28
CA LEU A 73 15.65 7.53 23.18
C LEU A 73 16.95 7.35 22.42
N ARG A 74 16.87 7.43 21.09
CA ARG A 74 18.08 7.40 20.26
C ARG A 74 18.88 8.69 20.44
N PRO A 75 20.21 8.61 20.58
CA PRO A 75 21.06 9.80 20.65
C PRO A 75 21.01 10.57 19.32
N ALA A 76 21.21 11.89 19.37
CA ALA A 76 21.07 12.79 18.22
C ALA A 76 21.88 12.34 16.99
N ASN A 77 23.11 11.84 17.21
CA ASN A 77 23.98 11.34 16.15
C ASN A 77 23.35 10.18 15.37
N MET A 78 22.66 9.26 16.07
CA MET A 78 21.97 8.13 15.42
C MET A 78 20.77 8.60 14.59
N CYS A 79 20.06 9.64 15.04
CA CYS A 79 18.95 10.23 14.28
C CYS A 79 19.45 10.96 13.02
N GLN A 80 20.64 11.57 13.08
CA GLN A 80 21.24 12.29 11.96
C GLN A 80 21.97 11.38 10.95
N ALA A 81 22.47 10.22 11.39
CA ALA A 81 23.27 9.30 10.58
C ALA A 81 22.60 8.85 9.28
N ASN A 82 21.27 8.72 9.27
CA ASN A 82 20.52 8.22 8.11
C ASN A 82 20.25 9.30 7.05
N GLY A 83 20.85 10.48 7.16
CA GLY A 83 20.64 11.57 6.20
C GLY A 83 19.22 12.14 6.18
N ALA A 84 18.35 11.75 7.13
CA ALA A 84 16.94 12.12 7.19
C ALA A 84 16.68 13.64 7.29
N TYR A 85 17.69 14.39 7.74
CA TYR A 85 17.65 15.85 7.83
C TYR A 85 18.30 16.55 6.64
N SER A 86 18.86 15.79 5.69
CA SER A 86 19.43 16.35 4.46
C SER A 86 18.31 16.65 3.48
N ARG A 87 18.29 17.88 2.95
CA ARG A 87 17.31 18.28 1.95
C ARG A 87 17.58 17.55 0.63
N GLU A 88 16.54 16.97 0.03
CA GLU A 88 16.63 16.36 -1.30
C GLU A 88 17.09 17.39 -2.33
N GLN A 89 18.09 17.02 -3.13
CA GLN A 89 18.60 17.87 -4.19
C GLN A 89 17.61 17.88 -5.36
N PHE A 90 17.23 19.07 -5.82
CA PHE A 90 16.45 19.22 -7.04
C PHE A 90 17.17 18.56 -8.22
N LYS A 91 16.53 17.58 -8.84
CA LYS A 91 16.97 16.97 -10.09
C LYS A 91 16.08 17.50 -11.21
N PRO A 92 16.57 18.41 -12.07
CA PRO A 92 15.77 18.88 -13.19
C PRO A 92 15.40 17.68 -14.07
N GLN A 93 14.12 17.54 -14.39
CA GLN A 93 13.67 16.57 -15.39
C GLN A 93 14.20 16.98 -16.77
N ALA A 94 14.44 15.98 -17.63
CA ALA A 94 14.72 16.20 -19.04
C ALA A 94 13.62 17.11 -19.63
N THR A 95 14.00 18.32 -20.00
CA THR A 95 13.06 19.30 -20.53
C THR A 95 12.59 18.81 -21.89
N ARG A 96 11.27 18.67 -22.07
CA ARG A 96 10.69 18.35 -23.37
C ARG A 96 10.94 19.53 -24.33
N ASP A 97 11.12 19.26 -25.62
CA ASP A 97 11.29 20.31 -26.62
C ASP A 97 10.10 21.29 -26.61
N LEU A 98 10.35 22.55 -26.23
CA LEU A 98 9.30 23.55 -26.04
C LEU A 98 8.53 23.87 -27.33
N GLU A 99 9.21 23.88 -28.49
CA GLU A 99 8.53 24.07 -29.78
C GLU A 99 7.55 22.94 -30.09
N LYS A 100 7.89 21.69 -29.77
CA LYS A 100 7.03 20.52 -30.00
C LYS A 100 5.79 20.58 -29.12
N GLU A 101 5.95 20.96 -27.85
CA GLU A 101 4.81 21.09 -26.93
C GLU A 101 3.91 22.27 -27.32
N LYS A 102 4.48 23.39 -27.76
CA LYS A 102 3.72 24.52 -28.30
C LYS A 102 2.86 24.09 -29.49
N GLN A 103 3.45 23.36 -30.44
CA GLN A 103 2.73 22.86 -31.60
C GLN A 103 1.64 21.84 -31.21
N ARG A 104 1.94 20.94 -30.27
CA ARG A 104 0.97 19.97 -29.71
C ARG A 104 -0.24 20.70 -29.12
N LEU A 105 -0.02 21.69 -28.27
CA LEU A 105 -1.08 22.47 -27.63
C LEU A 105 -1.86 23.31 -28.63
N GLN A 106 -1.21 23.90 -29.64
CA GLN A 106 -1.89 24.56 -30.75
C GLN A 106 -2.84 23.61 -31.48
N ASN A 107 -2.42 22.38 -31.77
CA ASN A 107 -3.26 21.37 -32.41
C ASN A 107 -4.43 20.94 -31.51
N ILE A 108 -4.21 20.82 -30.21
CA ILE A 108 -5.26 20.51 -29.22
C ILE A 108 -6.29 21.64 -29.16
N PHE A 109 -5.87 22.91 -29.10
CA PHE A 109 -6.81 24.03 -29.02
C PHE A 109 -7.55 24.29 -30.33
N ALA A 110 -6.89 24.11 -31.48
CA ALA A 110 -7.51 24.31 -32.78
C ALA A 110 -8.45 23.14 -33.16
N MET A 111 -8.00 21.89 -32.99
CA MET A 111 -8.66 20.69 -33.52
C MET A 111 -9.25 19.77 -32.44
N GLY A 112 -9.06 20.09 -31.15
CA GLY A 112 -9.51 19.28 -30.02
C GLY A 112 -8.80 17.93 -29.85
N LYS A 113 -7.75 17.64 -30.64
CA LYS A 113 -7.12 16.32 -30.73
C LYS A 113 -5.61 16.44 -30.79
N ASP A 114 -4.92 15.63 -29.98
CA ASP A 114 -3.46 15.54 -29.96
C ASP A 114 -2.96 14.62 -31.10
N PRO A 115 -2.05 15.08 -31.99
CA PRO A 115 -1.48 14.23 -33.04
C PRO A 115 -0.68 13.03 -32.50
N GLU A 116 -0.07 13.12 -31.31
CA GLU A 116 0.66 11.99 -30.72
C GLU A 116 -0.29 10.91 -30.18
N GLU A 117 -1.54 11.25 -29.82
CA GLU A 117 -2.57 10.26 -29.53
C GLU A 117 -2.99 9.48 -30.78
N ARG A 118 -2.97 10.10 -31.97
CA ARG A 118 -3.24 9.39 -33.24
C ARG A 118 -2.14 8.40 -33.60
N LYS A 119 -0.92 8.63 -33.12
CA LYS A 119 0.21 7.69 -33.28
C LYS A 119 0.21 6.56 -32.26
N ARG A 120 -0.62 6.62 -31.22
CA ARG A 120 -1.04 5.41 -30.49
C ARG A 120 -1.92 4.61 -31.43
N LYS A 121 -1.29 3.92 -32.38
CA LYS A 121 -1.92 2.77 -33.01
C LYS A 121 -2.42 1.92 -31.85
N ALA A 122 -3.72 1.64 -31.80
CA ALA A 122 -4.18 0.46 -31.09
C ALA A 122 -3.25 -0.69 -31.52
N PRO A 123 -2.89 -1.62 -30.62
CA PRO A 123 -2.15 -2.81 -31.06
C PRO A 123 -2.85 -3.29 -32.32
N PRO A 124 -2.14 -3.50 -33.46
CA PRO A 124 -2.79 -4.08 -34.62
C PRO A 124 -3.54 -5.27 -34.07
N ALA A 125 -4.86 -5.35 -34.33
CA ALA A 125 -5.69 -6.44 -33.84
C ALA A 125 -4.83 -7.69 -34.03
N ARG A 126 -4.39 -8.27 -32.91
CA ARG A 126 -3.65 -9.51 -33.00
C ARG A 126 -4.63 -10.36 -33.78
N GLN A 127 -4.24 -10.74 -34.99
CA GLN A 127 -4.59 -12.07 -35.41
C GLN A 127 -4.00 -12.90 -34.27
N GLU A 128 -4.83 -13.18 -33.28
CA GLU A 128 -4.62 -14.34 -32.45
C GLU A 128 -4.57 -15.43 -33.50
N VAL A 129 -3.34 -15.77 -33.91
CA VAL A 129 -3.03 -17.12 -34.36
C VAL A 129 -3.81 -17.95 -33.36
N PRO A 130 -4.86 -18.69 -33.80
CA PRO A 130 -5.71 -19.43 -32.87
C PRO A 130 -4.73 -20.16 -31.98
N ALA A 131 -4.68 -19.77 -30.70
CA ALA A 131 -3.70 -20.32 -29.79
C ALA A 131 -3.83 -21.83 -29.99
N PRO A 132 -2.75 -22.55 -30.31
CA PRO A 132 -2.85 -23.95 -30.67
C PRO A 132 -3.73 -24.57 -29.60
N GLU A 133 -4.89 -25.10 -30.00
CA GLU A 133 -5.86 -25.67 -29.06
C GLU A 133 -5.03 -26.60 -28.21
N ARG A 134 -4.78 -26.20 -26.96
CA ARG A 134 -3.85 -26.95 -26.13
C ARG A 134 -4.49 -28.30 -26.01
N ASP A 135 -3.79 -29.30 -26.51
CA ASP A 135 -4.35 -30.63 -26.56
C ASP A 135 -4.78 -31.00 -25.14
N ARG A 136 -6.04 -31.41 -24.95
CA ARG A 136 -6.59 -31.77 -23.64
C ARG A 136 -5.67 -32.75 -22.91
N PHE A 137 -4.97 -33.61 -23.66
CA PHE A 137 -3.93 -34.48 -23.13
C PHE A 137 -2.79 -33.70 -22.43
N GLU A 138 -2.23 -32.68 -23.09
CA GLU A 138 -1.18 -31.83 -22.51
C GLU A 138 -1.68 -31.01 -21.31
N GLU A 139 -2.93 -30.58 -21.33
CA GLU A 139 -3.55 -29.90 -20.19
C GLU A 139 -3.60 -30.82 -18.97
N LEU A 140 -4.06 -32.07 -19.14
CA LEU A 140 -4.11 -33.05 -18.06
C LEU A 140 -2.73 -33.35 -17.48
N VAL A 141 -1.69 -33.42 -18.31
CA VAL A 141 -0.30 -33.61 -17.84
C VAL A 141 0.14 -32.44 -16.95
N LYS A 142 -0.15 -31.20 -17.37
CA LYS A 142 0.15 -29.99 -16.57
C LYS A 142 -0.63 -30.01 -15.26
N GLU A 143 -1.92 -30.27 -15.33
CA GLU A 143 -2.80 -30.34 -14.17
C GLU A 143 -2.40 -31.44 -13.17
N ILE A 144 -1.84 -32.57 -13.62
CA ILE A 144 -1.30 -33.61 -12.74
C ILE A 144 -0.02 -33.10 -12.06
N GLN A 145 0.86 -32.44 -12.82
CA GLN A 145 2.11 -31.91 -12.30
C GLN A 145 1.87 -30.83 -11.24
N GLU A 146 0.97 -29.88 -11.49
CA GLU A 146 0.56 -28.86 -10.53
C GLU A 146 0.02 -29.46 -9.23
N ARG A 147 -0.75 -30.56 -9.31
CA ARG A 147 -1.26 -31.25 -8.12
C ARG A 147 -0.17 -31.98 -7.35
N LYS A 148 0.84 -32.54 -8.02
CA LYS A 148 2.01 -33.11 -7.36
C LYS A 148 2.81 -32.03 -6.62
N GLU A 149 3.05 -30.89 -7.27
CA GLU A 149 3.75 -29.75 -6.68
C GLU A 149 3.00 -29.19 -5.47
N PHE A 150 1.69 -29.03 -5.59
CA PHE A 150 0.85 -28.64 -4.46
C PHE A 150 0.98 -29.62 -3.29
N LEU A 151 0.97 -30.94 -3.56
CA LEU A 151 1.13 -31.92 -2.51
C LEU A 151 2.51 -31.84 -1.84
N THR A 152 3.58 -31.63 -2.62
CA THR A 152 4.93 -31.46 -2.06
C THR A 152 5.02 -30.22 -1.17
N ASP A 153 4.38 -29.12 -1.57
CA ASP A 153 4.34 -27.88 -0.77
C ASP A 153 3.58 -28.09 0.53
N MET A 154 2.42 -28.76 0.48
CA MET A 154 1.63 -29.05 1.68
C MET A 154 2.32 -30.06 2.60
N GLU A 155 3.09 -31.01 2.06
CA GLU A 155 3.91 -31.92 2.84
C GLU A 155 5.07 -31.20 3.54
N ALA A 156 5.73 -30.26 2.85
CA ALA A 156 6.79 -29.43 3.44
C ALA A 156 6.26 -28.57 4.60
N LEU A 157 5.00 -28.13 4.53
CA LEU A 157 4.30 -27.43 5.62
C LEU A 157 3.76 -28.38 6.72
N GLY A 158 3.95 -29.69 6.59
CA GLY A 158 3.45 -30.70 7.55
C GLY A 158 1.95 -31.01 7.45
N GLN A 159 1.24 -30.45 6.46
CA GLN A 159 -0.20 -30.63 6.24
C GLN A 159 -0.55 -31.78 5.28
N GLY A 160 0.43 -32.55 4.82
CA GLY A 160 0.23 -33.63 3.85
C GLY A 160 -0.85 -34.65 4.21
N LYS A 161 -1.06 -34.93 5.51
CA LYS A 161 -2.11 -35.87 5.97
C LYS A 161 -3.53 -35.41 5.59
N GLN A 162 -3.77 -34.11 5.50
CA GLN A 162 -5.07 -33.55 5.14
C GLN A 162 -5.35 -33.65 3.64
N TYR A 163 -4.30 -33.47 2.82
CA TYR A 163 -4.45 -33.32 1.37
C TYR A 163 -4.15 -34.60 0.57
N ARG A 164 -3.30 -35.51 1.08
CA ARG A 164 -2.87 -36.71 0.35
C ARG A 164 -4.02 -37.47 -0.33
N GLY A 165 -5.07 -37.80 0.42
CA GLY A 165 -6.18 -38.58 -0.12
C GLY A 165 -6.92 -37.87 -1.25
N ILE A 166 -7.18 -36.57 -1.07
CA ILE A 166 -7.89 -35.73 -2.04
C ILE A 166 -7.05 -35.59 -3.31
N ILE A 167 -5.78 -35.22 -3.17
CA ILE A 167 -4.89 -35.01 -4.30
C ILE A 167 -4.63 -36.30 -5.09
N LEU A 168 -4.45 -37.43 -4.41
CA LEU A 168 -4.29 -38.72 -5.08
C LEU A 168 -5.55 -39.13 -5.86
N ALA A 169 -6.74 -38.85 -5.33
CA ALA A 169 -8.00 -39.11 -6.02
C ALA A 169 -8.13 -38.25 -7.29
N GLU A 170 -7.78 -36.97 -7.23
CA GLU A 170 -7.80 -36.06 -8.38
C GLU A 170 -6.76 -36.43 -9.43
N ILE A 171 -5.53 -36.80 -9.03
CA ILE A 171 -4.51 -37.32 -9.94
C ILE A 171 -5.04 -38.58 -10.64
N SER A 172 -5.66 -39.50 -9.88
CA SER A 172 -6.24 -40.71 -10.45
C SER A 172 -7.39 -40.41 -11.42
N GLN A 173 -8.20 -39.39 -11.15
CA GLN A 173 -9.24 -38.94 -12.07
C GLN A 173 -8.65 -38.45 -13.39
N LYS A 174 -7.65 -37.57 -13.32
CA LYS A 174 -6.98 -37.03 -14.52
C LYS A 174 -6.27 -38.11 -15.34
N LEU A 175 -5.67 -39.12 -14.67
CA LEU A 175 -5.08 -40.26 -15.34
C LEU A 175 -6.11 -41.09 -16.12
N ARG A 176 -7.31 -41.30 -15.56
CA ARG A 176 -8.39 -41.99 -16.29
C ARG A 176 -8.87 -41.20 -17.50
N GLU A 177 -9.01 -39.88 -17.36
CA GLU A 177 -9.35 -39.00 -18.51
C GLU A 177 -8.30 -39.09 -19.61
N MET A 178 -7.02 -39.16 -19.24
CA MET A 178 -5.90 -39.32 -20.17
C MET A 178 -5.97 -40.67 -20.90
N GLU A 179 -6.23 -41.77 -20.19
CA GLU A 179 -6.42 -43.10 -20.80
C GLU A 179 -7.60 -43.13 -21.78
N ASP A 180 -8.71 -42.45 -21.47
CA ASP A 180 -9.87 -42.35 -22.36
C ASP A 180 -9.53 -41.63 -23.67
N ILE A 181 -8.74 -40.56 -23.59
CA ILE A 181 -8.27 -39.82 -24.76
C ILE A 181 -7.37 -40.71 -25.62
N ASP A 182 -6.43 -41.44 -25.01
CA ASP A 182 -5.55 -42.35 -25.74
C ASP A 182 -6.31 -43.50 -26.41
N ARG A 183 -7.29 -44.08 -25.71
CA ARG A 183 -8.18 -45.10 -26.29
C ARG A 183 -8.88 -44.58 -27.54
N ARG A 184 -9.52 -43.40 -27.45
CA ARG A 184 -10.22 -42.78 -28.59
C ARG A 184 -9.30 -42.53 -29.78
N ARG A 185 -8.12 -41.94 -29.54
CA ARG A 185 -7.11 -41.71 -30.58
C ARG A 185 -6.68 -43.00 -31.26
N SER A 186 -6.42 -44.04 -30.47
CA SER A 186 -5.99 -45.33 -31.01
C SER A 186 -7.07 -45.96 -31.90
N GLU A 187 -8.35 -45.81 -31.54
CA GLU A 187 -9.47 -46.28 -32.35
C GLU A 187 -9.65 -45.47 -33.63
N GLU A 188 -9.54 -44.15 -33.57
CA GLU A 188 -9.59 -43.26 -34.73
C GLU A 188 -8.48 -43.60 -35.73
N LEU A 189 -7.25 -43.79 -35.24
CA LEU A 189 -6.12 -44.20 -36.07
C LEU A 189 -6.36 -45.57 -36.71
N ARG A 190 -6.87 -46.56 -35.96
CA ARG A 190 -7.22 -47.88 -36.51
C ARG A 190 -8.28 -47.79 -37.61
N LYS A 191 -9.31 -46.95 -37.41
CA LYS A 191 -10.37 -46.72 -38.42
C LYS A 191 -9.79 -46.10 -39.69
N ALA A 192 -8.95 -45.06 -39.55
CA ALA A 192 -8.31 -44.39 -40.69
C ALA A 192 -7.45 -45.36 -41.52
N LEU A 193 -6.68 -46.23 -40.86
CA LEU A 193 -5.86 -47.26 -41.52
C LEU A 193 -6.68 -48.37 -42.17
N ALA A 194 -7.89 -48.66 -41.67
CA ALA A 194 -8.78 -49.65 -42.27
C ALA A 194 -9.53 -49.11 -43.49
N THR A 195 -9.67 -47.79 -43.62
CA THR A 195 -10.35 -47.13 -44.76
C THR A 195 -9.43 -46.87 -45.96
N THR A 196 -8.12 -47.05 -45.81
CA THR A 196 -7.11 -46.94 -46.89
C THR A 196 -6.81 -48.30 -47.49
#